data_AF-A0A3D9CKM0-F1
#
_entry.id   AF-A0A3D9CKM0-F1
#
_cell.length_a   1.000
_cell.length_b   1.000
_cell.length_c   1.000
_cell.angle_alpha   90.00
_cell.angle_beta   90.00
_cell.angle_gamma   90.00
#
_symmetry.space_group_name_H-M   'P 1'
#
loop_
_entity.id
_entity.type
_entity.pdbx_description
1 polymer ?
#
loop_
_entity_poly.entity_id
_entity_poly.type
_entity_poly.pdbx_seq_one_letter_code
_entity_poly.pdbx_strand_id
1 'polypeptide(L)'
;MIFHIKDRAITFENGHMTTDITSDKLLYENDKTFHLEKYGFEMSPRDIQNYSAHICIWEYIFIHNITKPCIVIENDVELIKTYDEIIENVHSLENEWDLIIPYNKLGQGSFTKSEIFPSRLGYYWGSYFYILNAKYIKNILTLKNIKQPIDEELLEASFNNTLKTLVLDTDWFKYDEAKCPVYKDRGLFFLEKIKEINLWEDRHKEQAISILLYLAEKAKELGLNLFAHAGTLLGIIRHDDIMPWDDDVDLCMDENEINILLKAVEQDNTLKYTKRLWHKTGSEYYKFFYQDGEYKEGYDYSFPFVDIWLLFNKPQNSYLTSDGYEAFKDDYLPGKPYNLYNADIFIPNKHEIILNKMYNNWDKYIKIFSWSHRLKENCISSIIAPIKTNNEGKLISH
;
A
#
# COMPACT_ATOMS: atom_id res chain seq x y z
N MET A 1 19.59 -29.41 10.98
CA MET A 1 20.60 -28.36 10.71
C MET A 1 19.88 -27.03 10.65
N ILE A 2 20.47 -25.96 11.20
CA ILE A 2 19.91 -24.61 11.14
C ILE A 2 20.81 -23.76 10.23
N PHE A 3 20.23 -23.18 9.18
CA PHE A 3 20.86 -22.19 8.32
C PHE A 3 20.36 -20.80 8.70
N HIS A 4 21.29 -19.88 8.90
CA HIS A 4 21.04 -18.48 9.19
C HIS A 4 21.41 -17.64 7.97
N ILE A 5 20.49 -16.86 7.46
CA ILE A 5 20.74 -15.82 6.46
C ILE A 5 20.94 -14.52 7.22
N LYS A 6 22.18 -14.01 7.23
CA LYS A 6 22.51 -12.73 7.85
C LYS A 6 23.09 -11.76 6.85
N ASP A 7 22.32 -10.73 6.53
CA ASP A 7 22.64 -9.68 5.53
C ASP A 7 22.99 -10.23 4.15
N ARG A 8 24.22 -10.69 3.97
CA ARG A 8 24.79 -11.23 2.72
C ARG A 8 25.52 -12.55 2.93
N ALA A 9 25.43 -13.13 4.11
CA ALA A 9 26.15 -14.34 4.49
C ALA A 9 25.16 -15.43 4.93
N ILE A 10 25.54 -16.69 4.68
CA ILE A 10 24.86 -17.86 5.22
C ILE A 10 25.77 -18.49 6.28
N THR A 11 25.24 -18.91 7.42
CA THR A 11 26.00 -19.66 8.45
C THR A 11 25.18 -20.81 9.00
N PHE A 12 25.81 -21.91 9.43
CA PHE A 12 25.14 -23.06 10.09
C PHE A 12 26.05 -23.76 11.11
N GLU A 13 25.50 -24.53 12.04
CA GLU A 13 26.28 -25.26 13.05
C GLU A 13 27.07 -26.44 12.45
N ASN A 14 28.33 -26.61 12.86
CA ASN A 14 29.35 -27.57 12.37
C ASN A 14 30.10 -27.22 11.06
N GLY A 15 30.03 -25.97 10.60
CA GLY A 15 30.90 -25.45 9.56
C GLY A 15 30.54 -24.00 9.20
N HIS A 16 31.54 -23.15 8.93
CA HIS A 16 31.29 -21.86 8.31
C HIS A 16 31.40 -22.01 6.79
N MET A 17 30.28 -21.94 6.08
CA MET A 17 30.30 -21.61 4.66
C MET A 17 30.07 -20.11 4.52
N THR A 18 31.12 -19.31 4.63
CA THR A 18 31.03 -17.87 4.35
C THR A 18 30.98 -17.68 2.83
N THR A 19 29.79 -17.78 2.25
CA THR A 19 29.54 -17.37 0.86
C THR A 19 28.99 -15.95 0.89
N ASP A 20 29.74 -14.99 0.36
CA ASP A 20 29.25 -13.64 0.12
C ASP A 20 28.22 -13.67 -1.03
N ILE A 21 26.95 -13.49 -0.69
CA ILE A 21 25.86 -13.36 -1.66
C ILE A 21 25.68 -11.88 -1.93
N THR A 22 26.50 -11.35 -2.84
CA THR A 22 26.36 -9.97 -3.32
C THR A 22 25.38 -9.92 -4.50
N SER A 23 24.47 -8.93 -4.52
CA SER A 23 23.56 -8.66 -5.65
C SER A 23 24.29 -8.53 -7.00
N ASP A 24 25.52 -8.05 -6.98
CA ASP A 24 26.32 -7.78 -8.19
C ASP A 24 26.92 -9.05 -8.81
N LYS A 25 26.88 -10.17 -8.06
CA LYS A 25 27.21 -11.52 -8.54
C LYS A 25 25.93 -12.35 -8.52
N LEU A 26 25.00 -12.05 -9.41
CA LEU A 26 23.86 -12.93 -9.69
C LEU A 26 24.41 -14.32 -10.06
N LEU A 27 24.33 -15.26 -9.11
CA LEU A 27 24.72 -16.66 -9.34
C LEU A 27 23.65 -17.42 -10.15
N TYR A 28 22.44 -16.85 -10.27
CA TYR A 28 21.27 -17.50 -10.85
C TYR A 28 20.59 -16.63 -11.91
N GLU A 29 19.90 -17.30 -12.85
CA GLU A 29 19.05 -16.64 -13.84
C GLU A 29 17.86 -15.97 -13.14
N ASN A 30 17.65 -14.71 -13.48
CA ASN A 30 16.52 -13.90 -13.05
C ASN A 30 15.66 -13.59 -14.27
N ASP A 31 14.36 -13.84 -14.16
CA ASP A 31 13.36 -13.35 -15.12
C ASP A 31 13.09 -11.87 -14.85
N LYS A 32 14.00 -11.02 -15.34
CA LYS A 32 13.94 -9.56 -15.15
C LYS A 32 12.65 -8.95 -15.69
N THR A 33 11.97 -9.63 -16.59
CA THR A 33 10.75 -9.17 -17.25
C THR A 33 9.51 -9.56 -16.48
N PHE A 34 9.46 -10.72 -15.79
CA PHE A 34 8.24 -11.18 -15.12
C PHE A 34 7.64 -10.14 -14.16
N HIS A 35 8.44 -9.62 -13.23
CA HIS A 35 7.94 -8.68 -12.21
C HIS A 35 7.51 -7.35 -12.85
N LEU A 36 8.27 -6.88 -13.84
CA LEU A 36 7.97 -5.66 -14.59
C LEU A 36 6.69 -5.81 -15.42
N GLU A 37 6.51 -6.93 -16.13
CA GLU A 37 5.32 -7.19 -16.94
C GLU A 37 4.06 -7.39 -16.07
N LYS A 38 4.21 -8.01 -14.90
CA LYS A 38 3.09 -8.30 -13.98
C LYS A 38 2.66 -7.09 -13.16
N TYR A 39 3.61 -6.27 -12.71
CA TYR A 39 3.36 -5.19 -11.74
C TYR A 39 3.77 -3.79 -12.23
N GLY A 40 4.44 -3.68 -13.38
CA GLY A 40 4.89 -2.41 -13.97
C GLY A 40 6.18 -1.84 -13.38
N PHE A 41 6.89 -2.59 -12.53
CA PHE A 41 8.23 -2.23 -12.04
C PHE A 41 9.06 -3.48 -11.70
N GLU A 42 10.37 -3.31 -11.64
CA GLU A 42 11.32 -4.35 -11.28
C GLU A 42 11.23 -4.76 -9.80
N MET A 43 11.80 -5.92 -9.46
CA MET A 43 11.90 -6.37 -8.08
C MET A 43 13.02 -5.62 -7.33
N SER A 44 12.82 -5.36 -6.03
CA SER A 44 13.85 -4.74 -5.19
C SER A 44 15.16 -5.54 -5.25
N PRO A 45 16.33 -4.88 -5.36
CA PRO A 45 17.63 -5.54 -5.28
C PRO A 45 17.80 -6.39 -4.01
N ARG A 46 17.18 -5.98 -2.90
CA ARG A 46 17.23 -6.72 -1.63
C ARG A 46 16.47 -8.04 -1.72
N ASP A 47 15.33 -8.08 -2.40
CA ASP A 47 14.55 -9.31 -2.61
C ASP A 47 15.31 -10.31 -3.49
N ILE A 48 15.97 -9.84 -4.56
CA ILE A 48 16.82 -10.66 -5.42
C ILE A 48 17.96 -11.29 -4.61
N GLN A 49 18.61 -10.50 -3.76
CA GLN A 49 19.68 -10.96 -2.88
C GLN A 49 19.17 -11.98 -1.86
N ASN A 50 18.03 -11.72 -1.23
CA ASN A 50 17.45 -12.62 -0.24
C ASN A 50 17.13 -13.98 -0.89
N TYR A 51 16.44 -13.97 -2.03
CA TYR A 51 16.12 -15.18 -2.79
C TYR A 51 17.40 -15.97 -3.15
N SER A 52 18.43 -15.30 -3.66
CA SER A 52 19.71 -15.94 -3.99
C SER A 52 20.32 -16.69 -2.80
N ALA A 53 20.14 -16.18 -1.57
CA ALA A 53 20.59 -16.85 -0.35
C ALA A 53 19.83 -18.15 -0.07
N HIS A 54 18.50 -18.14 -0.24
CA HIS A 54 17.69 -19.35 -0.10
C HIS A 54 18.09 -20.42 -1.13
N ILE A 55 18.33 -20.05 -2.39
CA ILE A 55 18.76 -20.99 -3.43
C ILE A 55 20.12 -21.62 -3.07
N CYS A 56 21.08 -20.82 -2.60
CA CYS A 56 22.38 -21.32 -2.15
C CYS A 56 22.24 -22.39 -1.04
N ILE A 57 21.32 -22.18 -0.09
CA ILE A 57 21.02 -23.16 0.97
C ILE A 57 20.43 -24.43 0.36
N TRP A 58 19.47 -24.31 -0.56
CA TRP A 58 18.81 -25.47 -1.18
C TRP A 58 19.81 -26.33 -1.97
N GLU A 59 20.70 -25.70 -2.72
CA GLU A 59 21.75 -26.40 -3.46
C GLU A 59 22.79 -27.03 -2.54
N TYR A 60 23.18 -26.35 -1.46
CA TYR A 60 24.07 -26.92 -0.46
C TYR A 60 23.49 -28.21 0.13
N ILE A 61 22.22 -28.20 0.53
CA ILE A 61 21.48 -29.37 1.04
C ILE A 61 21.50 -30.51 0.01
N PHE A 62 21.24 -30.18 -1.25
CA PHE A 62 21.21 -31.15 -2.35
C PHE A 62 22.59 -31.77 -2.64
N ILE A 63 23.63 -30.95 -2.81
CA ILE A 63 24.99 -31.40 -3.15
C ILE A 63 25.58 -32.28 -2.04
N HIS A 64 25.31 -31.95 -0.77
CA HIS A 64 25.80 -32.71 0.37
C HIS A 64 24.88 -33.88 0.77
N ASN A 65 23.84 -34.18 -0.02
CA ASN A 65 22.88 -35.26 0.23
C ASN A 65 22.30 -35.25 1.64
N ILE A 66 21.99 -34.05 2.16
CA ILE A 66 21.41 -33.91 3.50
C ILE A 66 19.97 -34.43 3.44
N THR A 67 19.61 -35.32 4.37
CA THR A 67 18.28 -35.95 4.42
C THR A 67 17.47 -35.57 5.66
N LYS A 68 18.13 -35.03 6.69
CA LYS A 68 17.46 -34.55 7.91
C LYS A 68 16.75 -33.22 7.66
N PRO A 69 15.63 -32.94 8.36
CA PRO A 69 14.99 -31.63 8.32
C PRO A 69 15.98 -30.48 8.51
N CYS A 70 15.82 -29.42 7.72
CA CYS A 70 16.68 -28.24 7.77
C CYS A 70 15.84 -27.02 8.08
N ILE A 71 16.22 -26.28 9.11
CA ILE A 71 15.62 -25.01 9.47
C ILE A 71 16.36 -23.91 8.71
N VAL A 72 15.64 -23.00 8.09
CA VAL A 72 16.18 -21.77 7.51
C VAL A 72 15.57 -20.60 8.23
N ILE A 73 16.41 -19.71 8.76
CA ILE A 73 15.98 -18.47 9.38
C ILE A 73 16.74 -17.26 8.82
N GLU A 74 16.06 -16.14 8.69
CA GLU A 74 16.64 -14.86 8.27
C GLU A 74 17.02 -13.98 9.47
N ASN A 75 17.53 -12.79 9.15
CA ASN A 75 17.80 -11.71 10.09
C ASN A 75 16.67 -11.54 11.13
N ASP A 76 17.08 -11.28 12.37
CA ASP A 76 16.21 -10.89 13.49
C ASP A 76 15.22 -11.95 13.99
N VAL A 77 15.33 -13.21 13.53
CA VAL A 77 14.63 -14.35 14.16
C VAL A 77 15.42 -14.85 15.37
N GLU A 78 14.81 -14.77 16.55
CA GLU A 78 15.31 -15.36 17.80
C GLU A 78 14.58 -16.67 18.04
N LEU A 79 15.28 -17.80 17.94
CA LEU A 79 14.71 -19.10 18.29
C LEU A 79 14.52 -19.22 19.81
N ILE A 80 13.30 -19.55 20.22
CA ILE A 80 12.93 -19.86 21.61
C ILE A 80 13.19 -21.34 21.89
N LYS A 81 13.00 -22.19 20.89
CA LYS A 81 13.18 -23.65 20.97
C LYS A 81 14.45 -24.07 20.25
N THR A 82 15.11 -25.10 20.76
CA THR A 82 16.27 -25.73 20.13
C THR A 82 15.85 -26.49 18.87
N TYR A 83 16.84 -26.81 18.02
CA TYR A 83 16.62 -27.66 16.85
C TYR A 83 15.93 -28.98 17.21
N ASP A 84 16.40 -29.67 18.25
CA ASP A 84 15.88 -30.99 18.63
C ASP A 84 14.43 -30.91 19.11
N GLU A 85 14.07 -29.89 19.91
CA GLU A 85 12.69 -29.66 20.34
C GLU A 85 11.75 -29.38 19.15
N ILE A 86 12.18 -28.53 18.20
CA ILE A 86 11.38 -28.22 17.00
C ILE A 86 11.18 -29.49 16.17
N ILE A 87 12.25 -30.25 15.95
CA ILE A 87 12.21 -31.43 15.09
C ILE A 87 11.42 -32.59 15.73
N GLU A 88 11.45 -32.74 17.06
CA GLU A 88 10.56 -33.67 17.77
C GLU A 88 9.09 -33.38 17.48
N ASN A 89 8.67 -32.11 17.52
CA ASN A 89 7.32 -31.70 17.16
C ASN A 89 7.01 -31.97 15.68
N VAL A 90 7.96 -31.69 14.78
CA VAL A 90 7.80 -31.94 13.34
C VAL A 90 7.66 -33.43 13.02
N HIS A 91 8.40 -34.30 13.71
CA HIS A 91 8.34 -35.76 13.52
C HIS A 91 6.99 -36.35 13.91
N SER A 92 6.22 -35.68 14.77
CA SER A 92 4.87 -36.11 15.16
C SER A 92 3.79 -35.84 14.09
N LEU A 93 4.13 -35.10 13.02
CA LEU A 93 3.20 -34.75 11.95
C LEU A 93 3.02 -35.94 11.00
N GLU A 94 1.77 -36.38 10.80
CA GLU A 94 1.43 -37.59 10.04
C GLU A 94 1.48 -37.44 8.51
N ASN A 95 1.67 -36.22 7.99
CA ASN A 95 1.56 -35.90 6.56
C ASN A 95 2.91 -35.86 5.84
N GLU A 96 2.95 -36.21 4.55
CA GLU A 96 4.09 -35.86 3.70
C GLU A 96 4.11 -34.36 3.41
N TRP A 97 5.24 -33.71 3.70
CA TRP A 97 5.43 -32.27 3.50
C TRP A 97 6.79 -31.98 2.87
N ASP A 98 6.85 -30.91 2.08
CA ASP A 98 8.07 -30.34 1.49
C ASP A 98 8.60 -29.19 2.35
N LEU A 99 7.67 -28.37 2.87
CA LEU A 99 7.92 -27.13 3.57
C LEU A 99 7.01 -27.01 4.79
N ILE A 100 7.54 -26.53 5.92
CA ILE A 100 6.75 -26.09 7.07
C ILE A 100 7.01 -24.60 7.28
N ILE A 101 5.93 -23.83 7.41
CA ILE A 101 5.96 -22.41 7.82
C ILE A 101 5.42 -22.36 9.25
N PRO A 102 6.23 -22.06 10.26
CA PRO A 102 5.86 -22.17 11.68
C PRO A 102 5.10 -20.95 12.22
N TYR A 103 4.51 -20.16 11.33
CA TYR A 103 3.64 -19.04 11.67
C TYR A 103 2.45 -18.97 10.70
N ASN A 104 1.31 -18.48 11.19
CA ASN A 104 0.12 -18.34 10.38
C ASN A 104 -0.40 -16.89 10.37
N LYS A 105 -0.19 -16.19 9.25
CA LYS A 105 -0.74 -14.84 9.03
C LYS A 105 -2.10 -14.80 8.33
N LEU A 106 -2.65 -15.98 7.98
CA LEU A 106 -3.94 -16.10 7.29
C LEU A 106 -5.13 -15.93 8.24
N GLY A 107 -4.94 -16.19 9.55
CA GLY A 107 -5.99 -16.06 10.55
C GLY A 107 -6.49 -14.61 10.74
N GLN A 108 -7.70 -14.47 11.28
CA GLN A 108 -8.31 -13.17 11.64
C GLN A 108 -7.82 -12.62 13.00
N GLY A 109 -6.70 -13.14 13.54
CA GLY A 109 -6.14 -12.73 14.84
C GLY A 109 -5.58 -11.31 14.85
N SER A 110 -5.19 -10.82 16.04
CA SER A 110 -4.71 -9.44 16.29
C SER A 110 -3.27 -9.17 15.80
N PHE A 111 -2.83 -9.83 14.74
CA PHE A 111 -1.53 -9.53 14.14
C PHE A 111 -1.68 -8.30 13.25
N THR A 112 -0.93 -7.25 13.57
CA THR A 112 -0.84 -6.08 12.69
C THR A 112 -0.10 -6.52 11.44
N LYS A 113 -0.79 -6.55 10.30
CA LYS A 113 -0.22 -6.97 9.02
C LYS A 113 0.58 -5.79 8.45
N SER A 114 1.87 -6.00 8.20
CA SER A 114 2.70 -4.96 7.58
C SER A 114 2.37 -4.91 6.09
N GLU A 115 1.53 -3.94 5.72
CA GLU A 115 1.03 -3.80 4.36
C GLU A 115 2.18 -3.49 3.40
N ILE A 116 2.14 -4.12 2.23
CA ILE A 116 3.07 -3.89 1.13
C ILE A 116 2.45 -4.46 -0.13
N PHE A 117 2.69 -3.81 -1.26
CA PHE A 117 2.25 -4.30 -2.56
C PHE A 117 3.27 -3.88 -3.61
N PRO A 118 3.74 -4.81 -4.46
CA PRO A 118 3.13 -6.10 -4.81
C PRO A 118 3.31 -7.20 -3.76
N SER A 119 2.20 -7.86 -3.46
CA SER A 119 2.11 -9.04 -2.61
C SER A 119 0.77 -9.72 -2.89
N ARG A 120 0.74 -11.05 -2.88
CA ARG A 120 -0.47 -11.84 -3.15
C ARG A 120 -1.57 -11.59 -2.13
N LEU A 121 -1.21 -11.27 -0.89
CA LEU A 121 -2.15 -11.10 0.22
C LEU A 121 -2.33 -9.63 0.64
N GLY A 122 -1.60 -8.69 0.02
CA GLY A 122 -1.59 -7.27 0.36
C GLY A 122 -0.76 -6.90 1.59
N TYR A 123 0.02 -7.84 2.12
CA TYR A 123 0.93 -7.66 3.25
C TYR A 123 2.13 -8.57 3.13
N TYR A 124 3.18 -8.25 3.87
CA TYR A 124 4.43 -9.00 3.85
C TYR A 124 4.23 -10.38 4.47
N TRP A 125 4.32 -11.43 3.64
CA TRP A 125 4.28 -12.81 4.12
C TRP A 125 5.60 -13.15 4.83
N GLY A 126 6.72 -12.78 4.19
CA GLY A 126 8.07 -13.00 4.69
C GLY A 126 8.52 -14.45 4.56
N SER A 127 9.82 -14.64 4.40
CA SER A 127 10.51 -15.94 4.30
C SER A 127 11.44 -16.20 5.49
N TYR A 128 11.21 -15.46 6.58
CA TYR A 128 12.12 -15.34 7.72
C TYR A 128 12.30 -16.61 8.55
N PHE A 129 11.36 -17.56 8.50
CA PHE A 129 11.53 -18.86 9.12
C PHE A 129 10.71 -19.91 8.38
N TYR A 130 11.38 -20.94 7.86
CA TYR A 130 10.71 -22.16 7.44
C TYR A 130 11.58 -23.40 7.70
N ILE A 131 10.96 -24.58 7.61
CA ILE A 131 11.63 -25.88 7.72
C ILE A 131 11.48 -26.62 6.40
N LEU A 132 12.58 -27.11 5.87
CA LEU A 132 12.65 -27.92 4.65
C LEU A 132 12.70 -29.39 4.99
N ASN A 133 11.91 -30.19 4.27
CA ASN A 133 12.11 -31.62 4.23
C ASN A 133 13.25 -31.92 3.25
N ALA A 134 14.48 -32.02 3.75
CA ALA A 134 15.65 -32.18 2.91
C ALA A 134 15.60 -33.43 2.02
N LYS A 135 14.85 -34.47 2.42
CA LYS A 135 14.56 -35.65 1.59
C LYS A 135 13.88 -35.29 0.26
N TYR A 136 13.06 -34.24 0.25
CA TYR A 136 12.30 -33.78 -0.92
C TYR A 136 12.84 -32.46 -1.51
N ILE A 137 14.12 -32.13 -1.25
CA ILE A 137 14.74 -30.87 -1.69
C ILE A 137 14.62 -30.61 -3.21
N LYS A 138 14.52 -31.66 -4.03
CA LYS A 138 14.32 -31.55 -5.48
C LYS A 138 13.04 -30.81 -5.85
N ASN A 139 11.99 -30.90 -5.04
CA ASN A 139 10.73 -30.19 -5.28
C ASN A 139 10.93 -28.68 -5.16
N ILE A 140 11.67 -28.25 -4.13
CA ILE A 140 11.96 -26.82 -3.88
C ILE A 140 12.97 -26.26 -4.89
N LEU A 141 13.94 -27.07 -5.34
CA LEU A 141 14.89 -26.66 -6.38
C LEU A 141 14.23 -26.32 -7.74
N THR A 142 12.97 -26.69 -7.95
CA THR A 142 12.21 -26.24 -9.13
C THR A 142 11.96 -24.72 -9.12
N LEU A 143 12.01 -24.09 -7.95
CA LEU A 143 11.80 -22.66 -7.72
C LEU A 143 13.10 -21.85 -7.79
N LYS A 144 14.18 -22.37 -8.41
CA LYS A 144 15.47 -21.67 -8.46
C LYS A 144 15.55 -20.49 -9.44
N ASN A 145 14.54 -20.34 -10.31
CA ASN A 145 14.46 -19.18 -11.20
C ASN A 145 13.81 -18.01 -10.45
N ILE A 146 14.51 -16.89 -10.35
CA ILE A 146 14.07 -15.73 -9.57
C ILE A 146 13.10 -14.91 -10.43
N LYS A 147 11.80 -14.93 -10.10
CA LYS A 147 10.75 -14.19 -10.82
C LYS A 147 10.07 -13.11 -9.98
N GLN A 148 9.89 -13.39 -8.70
CA GLN A 148 9.26 -12.53 -7.70
C GLN A 148 9.92 -12.79 -6.33
N PRO A 149 9.58 -12.03 -5.28
CA PRO A 149 10.22 -12.23 -3.98
C PRO A 149 10.01 -13.66 -3.46
N ILE A 150 11.01 -14.21 -2.75
CA ILE A 150 11.01 -15.61 -2.30
C ILE A 150 9.77 -15.96 -1.45
N ASP A 151 9.33 -15.04 -0.60
CA ASP A 151 8.13 -15.23 0.22
C ASP A 151 6.87 -15.38 -0.65
N GLU A 152 6.77 -14.60 -1.72
CA GLU A 152 5.69 -14.68 -2.70
C GLU A 152 5.78 -15.96 -3.55
N GLU A 153 6.98 -16.39 -3.96
CA GLU A 153 7.14 -17.64 -4.71
C GLU A 153 6.78 -18.86 -3.87
N LEU A 154 7.26 -18.94 -2.62
CA LEU A 154 6.92 -20.04 -1.71
C LEU A 154 5.41 -20.07 -1.44
N LEU A 155 4.80 -18.90 -1.26
CA LEU A 155 3.37 -18.77 -1.05
C LEU A 155 2.57 -19.21 -2.28
N GLU A 156 2.96 -18.79 -3.49
CA GLU A 156 2.33 -19.20 -4.74
C GLU A 156 2.47 -20.70 -4.98
N ALA A 157 3.67 -21.26 -4.80
CA ALA A 157 3.92 -22.68 -4.92
C ALA A 157 3.09 -23.50 -3.91
N SER A 158 2.86 -22.97 -2.71
CA SER A 158 1.99 -23.56 -1.70
C SER A 158 0.51 -23.52 -2.13
N PHE A 159 0.00 -22.37 -2.57
CA PHE A 159 -1.39 -22.23 -3.03
C PHE A 159 -1.70 -23.10 -4.25
N ASN A 160 -0.73 -23.29 -5.13
CA ASN A 160 -0.89 -24.09 -6.35
C ASN A 160 -0.54 -25.58 -6.14
N ASN A 161 -0.27 -26.01 -4.90
CA ASN A 161 0.13 -27.38 -4.55
C ASN A 161 1.39 -27.89 -5.28
N THR A 162 2.26 -26.98 -5.73
CA THR A 162 3.59 -27.33 -6.27
C THR A 162 4.52 -27.74 -5.13
N LEU A 163 4.33 -27.16 -3.94
CA LEU A 163 4.92 -27.62 -2.68
C LEU A 163 3.81 -28.05 -1.71
N LYS A 164 4.00 -29.21 -1.09
CA LYS A 164 3.19 -29.65 0.05
C LYS A 164 3.61 -28.87 1.29
N THR A 165 2.95 -27.74 1.52
CA THR A 165 3.28 -26.84 2.63
C THR A 165 2.36 -27.03 3.82
N LEU A 166 2.93 -27.19 5.01
CA LEU A 166 2.20 -27.13 6.28
C LEU A 166 2.40 -25.76 6.93
N VAL A 167 1.31 -25.07 7.21
CA VAL A 167 1.32 -23.80 7.95
C VAL A 167 0.89 -24.09 9.38
N LEU A 168 1.75 -23.76 10.34
CA LEU A 168 1.53 -23.97 11.77
C LEU A 168 1.49 -22.62 12.49
N ASP A 169 0.86 -22.58 13.66
CA ASP A 169 0.94 -21.44 14.58
C ASP A 169 1.73 -21.91 15.81
N THR A 170 2.94 -21.39 16.00
CA THR A 170 3.91 -21.92 16.97
C THR A 170 4.53 -20.83 17.82
N ASP A 171 5.06 -21.21 18.98
CA ASP A 171 5.82 -20.35 19.90
C ASP A 171 7.34 -20.56 19.75
N TRP A 172 7.80 -21.11 18.62
CA TRP A 172 9.18 -21.55 18.45
C TRP A 172 10.20 -20.43 18.32
N PHE A 173 9.74 -19.21 18.05
CA PHE A 173 10.60 -18.08 17.74
C PHE A 173 9.95 -16.74 18.10
N LYS A 174 10.77 -15.69 18.17
CA LYS A 174 10.36 -14.29 18.16
C LYS A 174 10.86 -13.63 16.89
N TYR A 175 10.06 -12.72 16.35
CA TYR A 175 10.40 -11.95 15.17
C TYR A 175 9.67 -10.61 15.18
N ASP A 176 10.39 -9.54 14.84
CA ASP A 176 9.85 -8.19 14.71
C ASP A 176 9.88 -7.77 13.24
N GLU A 177 8.75 -7.95 12.56
CA GLU A 177 8.61 -7.66 11.13
C GLU A 177 8.92 -6.20 10.80
N ALA A 178 8.57 -5.26 11.67
CA ALA A 178 8.86 -3.85 11.46
C ALA A 178 10.37 -3.55 11.50
N LYS A 179 11.19 -4.48 12.03
CA LYS A 179 12.64 -4.39 12.02
C LYS A 179 13.32 -5.12 10.86
N CYS A 180 12.61 -6.03 10.20
CA CYS A 180 13.12 -6.85 9.10
C CYS A 180 13.77 -5.99 7.99
N PRO A 181 15.06 -6.21 7.69
CA PRO A 181 15.76 -5.48 6.63
C PRO A 181 15.14 -5.70 5.25
N VAL A 182 14.68 -6.92 4.93
CA VAL A 182 14.06 -7.23 3.63
C VAL A 182 12.77 -6.42 3.45
N TYR A 183 11.88 -6.42 4.46
CA TYR A 183 10.66 -5.62 4.45
C TYR A 183 10.93 -4.12 4.30
N LYS A 184 11.90 -3.59 5.07
CA LYS A 184 12.27 -2.17 5.03
C LYS A 184 12.82 -1.76 3.68
N ASP A 185 13.77 -2.50 3.14
CA ASP A 185 14.40 -2.18 1.85
C ASP A 185 13.41 -2.33 0.70
N ARG A 186 12.50 -3.31 0.75
CA ARG A 186 11.38 -3.42 -0.19
C ARG A 186 10.48 -2.19 -0.11
N GLY A 187 10.15 -1.74 1.10
CA GLY A 187 9.39 -0.52 1.34
C GLY A 187 10.07 0.73 0.80
N LEU A 188 11.36 0.94 1.10
CA LEU A 188 12.16 2.06 0.58
C LEU A 188 12.24 2.06 -0.94
N PHE A 189 12.45 0.90 -1.55
CA PHE A 189 12.44 0.75 -3.00
C PHE A 189 11.11 1.23 -3.61
N PHE A 190 9.97 0.83 -3.04
CA PHE A 190 8.67 1.29 -3.51
C PHE A 190 8.40 2.76 -3.23
N LEU A 191 8.94 3.35 -2.16
CA LEU A 191 8.89 4.79 -1.97
C LEU A 191 9.65 5.56 -3.04
N GLU A 192 10.79 5.06 -3.52
CA GLU A 192 11.50 5.67 -4.67
C GLU A 192 10.65 5.58 -5.95
N LYS A 193 10.01 4.43 -6.20
CA LYS A 193 9.08 4.30 -7.35
C LYS A 193 7.88 5.23 -7.26
N ILE A 194 7.35 5.44 -6.06
CA ILE A 194 6.26 6.39 -5.82
C ILE A 194 6.68 7.82 -6.19
N LYS A 195 7.92 8.24 -5.89
CA LYS A 195 8.42 9.57 -6.24
C LYS A 195 8.52 9.81 -7.75
N GLU A 196 8.63 8.75 -8.54
CA GLU A 196 8.67 8.82 -10.00
C GLU A 196 7.27 8.99 -10.63
N ILE A 197 6.19 8.81 -9.85
CA ILE A 197 4.81 8.89 -10.34
C ILE A 197 4.32 10.34 -10.24
N ASN A 198 3.88 10.88 -11.37
CA ASN A 198 3.12 12.12 -11.44
C ASN A 198 2.04 11.99 -12.51
N LEU A 199 0.77 12.06 -12.10
CA LEU A 199 -0.39 12.05 -13.00
C LEU A 199 -0.75 13.44 -13.50
N TRP A 200 -0.26 14.50 -12.84
CA TRP A 200 -0.52 15.87 -13.24
C TRP A 200 0.36 16.27 -14.43
N GLU A 201 -0.29 16.61 -15.54
CA GLU A 201 0.31 17.52 -16.52
C GLU A 201 0.16 18.96 -16.01
N ASP A 202 1.20 19.79 -16.18
CA ASP A 202 1.23 21.16 -15.66
C ASP A 202 -0.03 21.96 -16.01
N ARG A 203 -0.45 21.91 -17.28
CA ARG A 203 -1.68 22.57 -17.75
C ARG A 203 -2.93 22.12 -16.99
N HIS A 204 -3.08 20.81 -16.77
CA HIS A 204 -4.24 20.28 -16.06
C HIS A 204 -4.18 20.60 -14.57
N LYS A 205 -3.00 20.59 -13.96
CA LYS A 205 -2.83 21.02 -12.56
C LYS A 205 -3.21 22.48 -12.39
N GLU A 206 -2.72 23.35 -13.28
CA GLU A 206 -3.05 24.78 -13.30
C GLU A 206 -4.56 25.02 -13.49
N GLN A 207 -5.22 24.28 -14.39
CA GLN A 207 -6.66 24.36 -14.59
C GLN A 207 -7.44 23.89 -13.35
N ALA A 208 -7.04 22.79 -12.70
CA ALA A 208 -7.67 22.31 -11.47
C ALA A 208 -7.53 23.34 -10.33
N ILE A 209 -6.34 23.93 -10.17
CA ILE A 209 -6.07 25.00 -9.22
C ILE A 209 -6.93 26.24 -9.52
N SER A 210 -7.10 26.60 -10.79
CA SER A 210 -7.96 27.72 -11.20
C SER A 210 -9.44 27.48 -10.84
N ILE A 211 -9.94 26.26 -11.01
CA ILE A 211 -11.30 25.88 -10.58
C ILE A 211 -11.41 25.97 -9.06
N LEU A 212 -10.45 25.43 -8.31
CA LEU A 212 -10.39 25.50 -6.85
C LEU A 212 -10.39 26.95 -6.34
N LEU A 213 -9.57 27.82 -6.93
CA LEU A 213 -9.50 29.23 -6.59
C LEU A 213 -10.83 29.94 -6.78
N TYR A 214 -11.46 29.74 -7.94
CA TYR A 214 -12.78 30.32 -8.23
C TYR A 214 -13.83 29.87 -7.21
N LEU A 215 -13.90 28.56 -6.90
CA LEU A 215 -14.87 28.03 -5.94
C LEU A 215 -14.62 28.56 -4.53
N ALA A 216 -13.36 28.64 -4.09
CA ALA A 216 -13.00 29.18 -2.79
C ALA A 216 -13.33 30.67 -2.67
N GLU A 217 -13.05 31.46 -3.70
CA GLU A 217 -13.41 32.88 -3.75
C GLU A 217 -14.92 33.09 -3.67
N LYS A 218 -15.71 32.34 -4.47
CA LYS A 218 -17.17 32.42 -4.41
C LYS A 218 -17.72 31.99 -3.05
N ALA A 219 -17.21 30.90 -2.48
CA ALA A 219 -17.62 30.45 -1.15
C ALA A 219 -17.36 31.53 -0.09
N LYS A 220 -16.18 32.17 -0.13
CA LYS A 220 -15.81 33.25 0.77
C LYS A 220 -16.71 34.48 0.63
N GLU A 221 -17.00 34.92 -0.59
CA GLU A 221 -17.92 36.04 -0.85
C GLU A 221 -19.33 35.79 -0.31
N LEU A 222 -19.79 34.55 -0.38
CA LEU A 222 -21.13 34.11 0.02
C LEU A 222 -21.21 33.69 1.49
N GLY A 223 -20.08 33.65 2.21
CA GLY A 223 -20.02 33.20 3.60
C GLY A 223 -20.29 31.70 3.79
N LEU A 224 -19.97 30.88 2.78
CA LEU A 224 -20.13 29.42 2.78
C LEU A 224 -18.86 28.73 3.27
N ASN A 225 -18.99 27.53 3.84
CA ASN A 225 -17.85 26.77 4.31
C ASN A 225 -17.47 25.67 3.31
N LEU A 226 -16.27 25.80 2.73
CA LEU A 226 -15.71 24.82 1.80
C LEU A 226 -14.54 24.09 2.47
N PHE A 227 -14.69 22.79 2.69
CA PHE A 227 -13.70 21.96 3.37
C PHE A 227 -12.91 21.10 2.37
N ALA A 228 -11.63 20.86 2.64
CA ALA A 228 -10.89 19.79 1.97
C ALA A 228 -11.46 18.42 2.33
N HIS A 229 -11.59 17.54 1.35
CA HIS A 229 -12.17 16.21 1.51
C HIS A 229 -11.27 15.12 0.91
N ALA A 230 -11.51 13.86 1.29
CA ALA A 230 -10.90 12.67 0.67
C ALA A 230 -9.39 12.80 0.36
N GLY A 231 -8.97 12.60 -0.91
CA GLY A 231 -7.58 12.59 -1.34
C GLY A 231 -6.90 13.95 -1.15
N THR A 232 -7.66 15.03 -1.37
CA THR A 232 -7.17 16.41 -1.16
C THR A 232 -6.89 16.70 0.32
N LEU A 233 -7.79 16.32 1.23
CA LEU A 233 -7.53 16.46 2.67
C LEU A 233 -6.30 15.66 3.09
N LEU A 234 -6.18 14.43 2.58
CA LEU A 234 -5.06 13.57 2.88
C LEU A 234 -3.73 14.13 2.38
N GLY A 235 -3.72 14.68 1.17
CA GLY A 235 -2.59 15.39 0.60
C GLY A 235 -2.17 16.58 1.47
N ILE A 236 -3.11 17.45 1.82
CA ILE A 236 -2.86 18.61 2.70
C ILE A 236 -2.21 18.17 4.01
N ILE A 237 -2.79 17.18 4.71
CA ILE A 237 -2.27 16.77 6.02
C ILE A 237 -0.90 16.08 5.91
N ARG A 238 -0.71 15.23 4.90
CA ARG A 238 0.49 14.39 4.82
C ARG A 238 1.66 15.06 4.10
N HIS A 239 1.37 15.88 3.09
CA HIS A 239 2.33 16.42 2.13
C HIS A 239 2.33 17.95 2.04
N ASP A 240 1.42 18.64 2.74
CA ASP A 240 1.16 20.09 2.57
C ASP A 240 0.80 20.48 1.12
N ASP A 241 0.35 19.51 0.30
CA ASP A 241 0.07 19.67 -1.13
C ASP A 241 -0.91 18.58 -1.65
N ILE A 242 -1.48 18.76 -2.84
CA ILE A 242 -2.15 17.66 -3.56
C ILE A 242 -1.11 16.62 -4.00
N MET A 243 -1.46 15.34 -3.89
CA MET A 243 -0.51 14.25 -4.14
C MET A 243 -0.20 14.12 -5.64
N PRO A 244 1.07 13.88 -6.05
CA PRO A 244 1.43 13.76 -7.46
C PRO A 244 0.74 12.59 -8.19
N TRP A 245 0.41 11.53 -7.48
CA TRP A 245 -0.28 10.34 -8.01
C TRP A 245 -1.80 10.41 -7.88
N ASP A 246 -2.35 11.53 -7.43
CA ASP A 246 -3.77 11.84 -7.50
C ASP A 246 -4.03 12.67 -8.77
N ASP A 247 -5.23 12.65 -9.33
CA ASP A 247 -5.55 13.42 -10.55
C ASP A 247 -6.86 14.21 -10.51
N ASP A 248 -7.46 14.37 -9.34
CA ASP A 248 -8.54 15.33 -9.10
C ASP A 248 -8.42 16.05 -7.74
N VAL A 249 -9.39 16.91 -7.46
CA VAL A 249 -9.48 17.68 -6.21
C VAL A 249 -10.86 17.47 -5.61
N ASP A 250 -10.90 17.12 -4.32
CA ASP A 250 -12.10 16.81 -3.56
C ASP A 250 -12.32 17.85 -2.46
N LEU A 251 -13.49 18.47 -2.47
CA LEU A 251 -13.96 19.36 -1.42
C LEU A 251 -15.29 18.85 -0.87
N CYS A 252 -15.71 19.35 0.28
CA CYS A 252 -17.05 19.11 0.80
C CYS A 252 -17.68 20.35 1.45
N MET A 253 -19.01 20.39 1.47
CA MET A 253 -19.79 21.49 2.06
C MET A 253 -21.13 21.00 2.62
N ASP A 254 -21.78 21.82 3.45
CA ASP A 254 -23.11 21.51 3.99
C ASP A 254 -24.14 21.45 2.85
N GLU A 255 -25.01 20.43 2.87
CA GLU A 255 -26.07 20.26 1.86
C GLU A 255 -27.00 21.48 1.72
N ASN A 256 -27.13 22.30 2.77
CA ASN A 256 -27.98 23.49 2.76
C ASN A 256 -27.32 24.67 2.03
N GLU A 257 -26.00 24.63 1.84
CA GLU A 257 -25.21 25.69 1.22
C GLU A 257 -25.05 25.51 -0.30
N ILE A 258 -25.11 24.27 -0.81
CA ILE A 258 -24.80 23.96 -2.22
C ILE A 258 -25.64 24.77 -3.21
N ASN A 259 -26.95 24.93 -2.98
CA ASN A 259 -27.84 25.64 -3.88
C ASN A 259 -27.49 27.14 -4.01
N ILE A 260 -26.85 27.72 -2.99
CA ILE A 260 -26.39 29.12 -3.03
C ILE A 260 -25.17 29.20 -3.96
N LEU A 261 -24.22 28.28 -3.81
CA LEU A 261 -23.04 28.20 -4.67
C LEU A 261 -23.42 27.93 -6.13
N LEU A 262 -24.27 26.93 -6.40
CA LEU A 262 -24.70 26.59 -7.77
C LEU A 262 -25.29 27.81 -8.50
N LYS A 263 -26.17 28.57 -7.83
CA LYS A 263 -26.76 29.78 -8.42
C LYS A 263 -25.72 30.84 -8.76
N ALA A 264 -24.71 31.04 -7.90
CA ALA A 264 -23.62 31.98 -8.17
C ALA A 264 -22.78 31.52 -9.38
N VAL A 265 -22.46 30.23 -9.46
CA VAL A 265 -21.72 29.66 -10.60
C VAL A 265 -22.50 29.81 -11.92
N GLU A 266 -23.83 29.60 -11.91
CA GLU A 266 -24.68 29.82 -13.08
C GLU A 266 -24.71 31.27 -13.53
N GLN A 267 -24.79 32.20 -12.58
CA GLN A 267 -24.87 33.63 -12.85
C GLN A 267 -23.57 34.15 -13.46
N ASP A 268 -22.43 33.74 -12.90
CA ASP A 268 -21.11 34.11 -13.42
C ASP A 268 -20.81 33.43 -14.76
N ASN A 269 -21.41 32.25 -15.00
CA ASN A 269 -21.22 31.43 -16.20
C ASN A 269 -19.73 31.13 -16.49
N THR A 270 -18.89 31.13 -15.44
CA THR A 270 -17.44 30.90 -15.54
C THR A 270 -17.12 29.41 -15.55
N LEU A 271 -17.78 28.64 -14.68
CA LEU A 271 -17.69 27.18 -14.65
C LEU A 271 -19.01 26.56 -15.07
N LYS A 272 -18.94 25.30 -15.50
CA LYS A 272 -20.09 24.40 -15.59
C LYS A 272 -20.04 23.44 -14.43
N TYR A 273 -21.19 22.87 -14.10
CA TYR A 273 -21.26 21.80 -13.13
C TYR A 273 -22.23 20.71 -13.60
N THR A 274 -22.05 19.51 -13.07
CA THR A 274 -22.97 18.40 -13.29
C THR A 274 -23.20 17.65 -11.98
N LYS A 275 -24.42 17.15 -11.79
CA LYS A 275 -24.79 16.35 -10.62
C LYS A 275 -24.44 14.88 -10.85
N ARG A 276 -23.98 14.22 -9.80
CA ARG A 276 -23.66 12.80 -9.79
C ARG A 276 -24.24 12.11 -8.57
N LEU A 277 -24.40 10.79 -8.68
CA LEU A 277 -24.79 9.92 -7.59
C LEU A 277 -23.63 9.00 -7.29
N TRP A 278 -23.23 8.93 -6.02
CA TRP A 278 -22.21 7.99 -5.60
C TRP A 278 -22.76 6.57 -5.62
N HIS A 279 -22.09 5.66 -6.31
CA HIS A 279 -22.61 4.32 -6.58
C HIS A 279 -22.87 3.50 -5.31
N LYS A 280 -22.16 3.75 -4.20
CA LYS A 280 -22.32 2.98 -2.95
C LYS A 280 -23.50 3.44 -2.10
N THR A 281 -23.73 4.75 -2.05
CA THR A 281 -24.72 5.36 -1.13
C THR A 281 -25.97 5.84 -1.86
N GLY A 282 -25.88 6.07 -3.17
CA GLY A 282 -26.89 6.77 -3.95
C GLY A 282 -26.94 8.28 -3.65
N SER A 283 -26.02 8.81 -2.85
CA SER A 283 -26.01 10.22 -2.44
C SER A 283 -25.44 11.12 -3.52
N GLU A 284 -25.96 12.35 -3.56
CA GLU A 284 -25.57 13.36 -4.54
C GLU A 284 -24.18 13.96 -4.25
N TYR A 285 -23.45 14.29 -5.30
CA TYR A 285 -22.27 15.17 -5.27
C TYR A 285 -22.18 15.91 -6.62
N TYR A 286 -21.34 16.95 -6.69
CA TYR A 286 -21.26 17.82 -7.86
C TYR A 286 -19.84 17.88 -8.40
N LYS A 287 -19.69 17.85 -9.73
CA LYS A 287 -18.40 18.09 -10.40
C LYS A 287 -18.43 19.48 -11.03
N PHE A 288 -17.39 20.28 -10.80
CA PHE A 288 -17.22 21.62 -11.38
C PHE A 288 -16.04 21.63 -12.35
N PHE A 289 -16.24 22.19 -13.54
CA PHE A 289 -15.28 22.09 -14.65
C PHE A 289 -15.42 23.25 -15.64
N TYR A 290 -14.38 23.49 -16.43
CA TYR A 290 -14.43 24.43 -17.54
C TYR A 290 -15.06 23.81 -18.79
N GLN A 291 -15.89 24.55 -19.50
CA GLN A 291 -16.55 24.04 -20.71
C GLN A 291 -15.55 23.63 -21.82
N ASP A 292 -14.39 24.27 -21.88
CA ASP A 292 -13.32 24.06 -22.86
C ASP A 292 -12.15 23.20 -22.33
N GLY A 293 -12.36 22.47 -21.24
CA GLY A 293 -11.41 21.45 -20.75
C GLY A 293 -11.25 20.25 -21.68
N GLU A 294 -10.42 19.29 -21.30
CA GLU A 294 -10.21 18.05 -22.06
C GLU A 294 -11.50 17.20 -22.04
N TYR A 295 -12.16 17.08 -23.19
CA TYR A 295 -13.37 16.27 -23.33
C TYR A 295 -13.03 14.79 -23.52
N LYS A 296 -13.82 13.92 -22.89
CA LYS A 296 -13.78 12.48 -23.12
C LYS A 296 -15.16 11.93 -23.48
N GLU A 297 -15.21 11.14 -24.55
CA GLU A 297 -16.44 10.51 -25.02
C GLU A 297 -17.10 9.69 -23.90
N GLY A 298 -18.42 9.82 -23.78
CA GLY A 298 -19.22 9.17 -22.73
C GLY A 298 -19.36 9.97 -21.44
N TYR A 299 -18.74 11.14 -21.33
CA TYR A 299 -18.85 12.03 -20.16
C TYR A 299 -19.48 13.38 -20.56
N ASP A 300 -20.35 13.92 -19.70
CA ASP A 300 -20.99 15.24 -19.90
C ASP A 300 -20.17 16.41 -19.30
N TYR A 301 -18.93 16.12 -18.88
CA TYR A 301 -18.00 17.05 -18.26
C TYR A 301 -16.60 16.89 -18.86
N SER A 302 -15.76 17.89 -18.65
CA SER A 302 -14.36 17.91 -19.08
C SER A 302 -13.41 17.66 -17.90
N PHE A 303 -12.18 17.28 -18.23
CA PHE A 303 -11.05 17.21 -17.31
C PHE A 303 -10.18 18.49 -17.42
N PRO A 304 -9.57 18.96 -16.33
CA PRO A 304 -9.77 18.55 -14.94
C PRO A 304 -11.09 19.07 -14.37
N PHE A 305 -11.47 18.55 -13.21
CA PHE A 305 -12.64 18.99 -12.45
C PHE A 305 -12.31 19.05 -10.95
N VAL A 306 -13.15 19.75 -10.20
CA VAL A 306 -13.18 19.73 -8.72
C VAL A 306 -14.50 19.11 -8.29
N ASP A 307 -14.45 18.12 -7.41
CA ASP A 307 -15.63 17.50 -6.82
C ASP A 307 -16.03 18.21 -5.53
N ILE A 308 -17.33 18.46 -5.35
CA ILE A 308 -17.91 18.88 -4.08
C ILE A 308 -18.86 17.80 -3.59
N TRP A 309 -18.44 17.12 -2.54
CA TRP A 309 -19.21 16.14 -1.78
C TRP A 309 -20.11 16.86 -0.76
N LEU A 310 -21.30 16.35 -0.51
CA LEU A 310 -22.24 16.95 0.42
C LEU A 310 -22.12 16.33 1.82
N LEU A 311 -22.24 17.19 2.83
CA LEU A 311 -22.41 16.82 4.23
C LEU A 311 -23.90 16.86 4.56
N PHE A 312 -24.54 15.70 4.59
CA PHE A 312 -25.97 15.60 4.87
C PHE A 312 -26.24 15.67 6.37
N ASN A 313 -27.15 16.54 6.80
CA ASN A 313 -27.47 16.72 8.21
C ASN A 313 -28.24 15.51 8.74
N LYS A 314 -27.75 14.95 9.84
CA LYS A 314 -28.39 13.84 10.55
C LYS A 314 -28.81 14.27 11.96
N PRO A 315 -29.74 13.54 12.59
CA PRO A 315 -30.01 13.70 14.01
C PRO A 315 -28.73 13.57 14.85
N GLN A 316 -28.74 14.03 16.11
CA GLN A 316 -27.61 13.89 17.04
C GLN A 316 -26.35 14.70 16.66
N ASN A 317 -26.52 15.80 15.93
CA ASN A 317 -25.43 16.71 15.57
C ASN A 317 -24.32 16.02 14.77
N SER A 318 -24.70 15.17 13.80
CA SER A 318 -23.77 14.52 12.88
C SER A 318 -24.05 14.88 11.41
N TYR A 319 -23.02 14.66 10.59
CA TYR A 319 -23.07 14.66 9.15
C TYR A 319 -22.92 13.24 8.62
N LEU A 320 -23.67 12.90 7.57
CA LEU A 320 -23.38 11.78 6.69
C LEU A 320 -22.78 12.35 5.40
N THR A 321 -21.56 11.96 5.05
CA THR A 321 -20.94 12.39 3.81
C THR A 321 -21.53 11.64 2.61
N SER A 322 -21.51 12.25 1.41
CA SER A 322 -21.95 11.63 0.16
C SER A 322 -21.30 10.27 -0.12
N ASP A 323 -20.05 10.06 0.27
CA ASP A 323 -19.29 8.80 0.14
C ASP A 323 -19.56 7.78 1.27
N GLY A 324 -20.36 8.14 2.27
CA GLY A 324 -20.99 7.20 3.22
C GLY A 324 -20.38 7.16 4.63
N TYR A 325 -19.59 8.17 5.00
CA TYR A 325 -18.98 8.25 6.33
C TYR A 325 -19.80 9.15 7.25
N GLU A 326 -20.04 8.69 8.48
CA GLU A 326 -20.67 9.51 9.51
C GLU A 326 -19.62 10.15 10.43
N ALA A 327 -19.76 11.44 10.71
CA ALA A 327 -18.90 12.21 11.60
C ALA A 327 -19.71 13.26 12.36
N PHE A 328 -19.29 13.65 13.57
CA PHE A 328 -19.98 14.70 14.30
C PHE A 328 -19.72 16.06 13.65
N LYS A 329 -20.67 17.00 13.79
CA LYS A 329 -20.45 18.36 13.28
C LYS A 329 -19.23 19.02 13.90
N ASP A 330 -18.94 18.73 15.17
CA ASP A 330 -17.76 19.23 15.90
C ASP A 330 -16.42 18.66 15.40
N ASP A 331 -16.46 17.61 14.57
CA ASP A 331 -15.28 17.09 13.89
C ASP A 331 -14.92 17.95 12.65
N TYR A 332 -15.89 18.68 12.09
CA TYR A 332 -15.69 19.68 11.04
C TYR A 332 -15.56 21.10 11.61
N LEU A 333 -16.40 21.46 12.59
CA LEU A 333 -16.60 22.83 13.06
C LEU A 333 -15.96 23.08 14.45
N PRO A 334 -15.44 24.30 14.71
CA PRO A 334 -15.10 25.30 13.71
C PRO A 334 -13.99 24.79 12.77
N GLY A 335 -14.12 25.06 11.47
CA GLY A 335 -13.11 24.66 10.49
C GLY A 335 -11.77 25.34 10.79
N LYS A 336 -10.67 24.62 10.55
CA LYS A 336 -9.32 25.18 10.63
C LYS A 336 -8.99 25.82 9.27
N PRO A 337 -8.72 27.14 9.20
CA PRO A 337 -8.39 27.78 7.93
C PRO A 337 -7.12 27.19 7.31
N TYR A 338 -7.12 26.98 6.00
CA TYR A 338 -5.97 26.51 5.24
C TYR A 338 -5.92 27.21 3.89
N ASN A 339 -4.70 27.53 3.44
CA ASN A 339 -4.48 28.16 2.14
C ASN A 339 -3.79 27.16 1.21
N LEU A 340 -4.55 26.57 0.29
CA LEU A 340 -4.03 25.65 -0.72
C LEU A 340 -3.93 26.39 -2.05
N TYR A 341 -2.73 26.67 -2.54
CA TYR A 341 -2.51 27.43 -3.78
C TYR A 341 -3.18 28.80 -3.84
N ASN A 342 -3.26 29.54 -2.71
CA ASN A 342 -4.03 30.78 -2.54
C ASN A 342 -5.56 30.62 -2.46
N ALA A 343 -6.09 29.40 -2.49
CA ALA A 343 -7.49 29.13 -2.22
C ALA A 343 -7.71 29.05 -0.71
N ASP A 344 -8.51 29.97 -0.16
CA ASP A 344 -8.92 29.96 1.23
C ASP A 344 -10.02 28.91 1.44
N ILE A 345 -9.65 27.77 2.02
CA ILE A 345 -10.54 26.67 2.36
C ILE A 345 -10.40 26.30 3.84
N PHE A 346 -11.17 25.31 4.29
CA PHE A 346 -11.05 24.76 5.64
C PHE A 346 -10.54 23.32 5.61
N ILE A 347 -9.76 22.93 6.62
CA ILE A 347 -9.60 21.52 7.00
C ILE A 347 -10.54 21.21 8.18
N PRO A 348 -11.08 20.00 8.29
CA PRO A 348 -11.89 19.62 9.43
C PRO A 348 -11.15 19.83 10.77
N ASN A 349 -11.88 20.26 11.79
CA ASN A 349 -11.35 20.48 13.14
C ASN A 349 -10.58 19.24 13.67
N LYS A 350 -11.13 18.04 13.46
CA LYS A 350 -10.52 16.75 13.83
C LYS A 350 -10.29 15.89 12.59
N HIS A 351 -9.46 16.40 11.68
CA HIS A 351 -9.13 15.74 10.40
C HIS A 351 -8.66 14.30 10.58
N GLU A 352 -7.96 13.97 11.67
CA GLU A 352 -7.51 12.62 11.99
C GLU A 352 -8.67 11.62 12.16
N ILE A 353 -9.80 12.05 12.77
CA ILE A 353 -11.00 11.22 12.90
C ILE A 353 -11.63 10.97 11.53
N ILE A 354 -11.65 12.00 10.67
CA ILE A 354 -12.19 11.92 9.32
C ILE A 354 -11.33 10.98 8.46
N LEU A 355 -10.02 11.20 8.43
CA LEU A 355 -9.08 10.37 7.66
C LEU A 355 -9.05 8.92 8.13
N ASN A 356 -9.17 8.65 9.45
CA ASN A 356 -9.26 7.28 9.97
C ASN A 356 -10.52 6.53 9.52
N LYS A 357 -11.62 7.25 9.22
CA LYS A 357 -12.84 6.64 8.66
C LYS A 357 -12.69 6.34 7.18
N MET A 358 -12.00 7.22 6.43
CA MET A 358 -11.85 7.12 4.98
C MET A 358 -10.73 6.17 4.54
N TYR A 359 -9.61 6.19 5.25
CA TYR A 359 -8.36 5.58 4.82
C TYR A 359 -7.70 4.80 5.95
N ASN A 360 -7.95 3.50 6.01
CA ASN A 360 -7.29 2.64 7.00
C ASN A 360 -5.77 2.70 6.85
N ASN A 361 -5.08 3.00 7.96
CA ASN A 361 -3.63 3.09 8.09
C ASN A 361 -2.98 4.15 7.18
N TRP A 362 -3.69 5.24 6.88
CA TRP A 362 -3.17 6.34 6.07
C TRP A 362 -1.87 6.96 6.62
N ASP A 363 -1.73 6.96 7.94
CA ASP A 363 -0.58 7.46 8.69
C ASP A 363 0.64 6.52 8.65
N LYS A 364 0.46 5.29 8.16
CA LYS A 364 1.48 4.23 8.13
C LYS A 364 1.87 3.79 6.73
N TYR A 365 1.00 4.00 5.74
CA TYR A 365 1.26 3.57 4.36
C TYR A 365 0.84 4.63 3.34
N ILE A 366 1.61 4.73 2.26
CA ILE A 366 1.11 5.28 0.99
C ILE A 366 0.47 4.13 0.23
N LYS A 367 -0.74 4.35 -0.29
CA LYS A 367 -1.49 3.40 -1.11
C LYS A 367 -1.87 4.10 -2.41
N ILE A 368 -1.22 3.71 -3.49
CA ILE A 368 -1.51 4.20 -4.84
C ILE A 368 -2.39 3.17 -5.54
N PHE A 369 -3.46 3.67 -6.16
CA PHE A 369 -4.36 2.90 -7.00
C PHE A 369 -4.09 3.23 -8.47
N SER A 370 -4.41 2.30 -9.35
CA SER A 370 -4.04 2.39 -10.77
C SER A 370 -4.91 3.33 -11.60
N TRP A 371 -6.08 3.72 -11.10
CA TRP A 371 -7.11 4.45 -11.84
C TRP A 371 -6.74 5.91 -12.07
N SER A 372 -6.94 6.42 -13.29
CA SER A 372 -6.90 7.85 -13.61
C SER A 372 -8.29 8.39 -13.94
N HIS A 373 -8.66 9.52 -13.34
CA HIS A 373 -9.86 10.27 -13.64
C HIS A 373 -9.78 10.97 -15.00
N ARG A 374 -8.59 11.36 -15.47
CA ARG A 374 -8.40 11.87 -16.84
C ARG A 374 -8.60 10.78 -17.89
N LEU A 375 -7.82 9.69 -17.78
CA LEU A 375 -7.79 8.62 -18.78
C LEU A 375 -8.94 7.62 -18.62
N LYS A 376 -9.67 7.61 -17.49
CA LYS A 376 -10.79 6.69 -17.23
C LYS A 376 -10.41 5.22 -17.41
N GLU A 377 -9.17 4.89 -17.08
CA GLU A 377 -8.60 3.56 -17.14
C GLU A 377 -7.47 3.44 -16.12
N ASN A 378 -6.99 2.21 -15.96
CA ASN A 378 -5.82 1.94 -15.12
C ASN A 378 -4.55 2.32 -15.90
N CYS A 379 -3.81 3.33 -15.43
CA CYS A 379 -2.67 3.90 -16.16
C CYS A 379 -1.34 3.90 -15.39
N ILE A 380 -1.39 3.67 -14.07
CA ILE A 380 -0.20 3.51 -13.23
C ILE A 380 -0.25 2.19 -12.46
N SER A 381 0.91 1.74 -11.99
CA SER A 381 0.99 0.57 -11.13
C SER A 381 0.50 0.88 -9.73
N SER A 382 -0.33 -0.01 -9.19
CA SER A 382 -0.67 0.04 -7.76
C SER A 382 0.57 -0.25 -6.92
N ILE A 383 0.77 0.52 -5.85
CA ILE A 383 1.89 0.37 -4.93
C ILE A 383 1.38 0.60 -3.50
N ILE A 384 1.81 -0.24 -2.56
CA ILE A 384 1.66 0.02 -1.12
C ILE A 384 3.05 0.03 -0.51
N ALA A 385 3.42 1.14 0.12
CA ALA A 385 4.73 1.31 0.75
C ALA A 385 4.58 1.85 2.18
N PRO A 386 5.33 1.30 3.16
CA PRO A 386 5.34 1.81 4.53
C PRO A 386 5.99 3.20 4.58
N ILE A 387 5.44 4.07 5.42
CA ILE A 387 5.94 5.41 5.72
C ILE A 387 6.00 5.66 7.23
N LYS A 388 6.59 6.79 7.60
CA LYS A 388 6.48 7.33 8.97
C LYS A 388 5.82 8.70 8.92
N THR A 389 4.93 8.96 9.86
CA THR A 389 4.33 10.27 10.09
C THR A 389 4.65 10.78 11.49
N ASN A 390 4.63 12.10 11.67
CA ASN A 390 4.71 12.71 12.99
C ASN A 390 3.34 12.65 13.69
N ASN A 391 3.24 13.20 14.91
CA ASN A 391 1.99 13.21 15.68
C ASN A 391 0.85 14.03 15.02
N GLU A 392 1.16 14.83 14.01
CA GLU A 392 0.20 15.62 13.22
C GLU A 392 -0.17 14.94 11.89
N GLY A 393 0.37 13.74 11.63
CA GLY A 393 0.12 13.01 10.38
C GLY A 393 1.00 13.43 9.20
N LYS A 394 1.92 14.38 9.38
CA LYS A 394 2.85 14.82 8.33
C LYS A 394 3.90 13.76 8.05
N LEU A 395 4.21 13.54 6.77
CA LEU A 395 5.24 12.61 6.36
C LEU A 395 6.62 13.02 6.92
N ILE A 396 7.32 12.08 7.53
CA ILE A 396 8.71 12.25 7.96
C ILE A 396 9.60 11.74 6.83
N SER A 397 10.49 12.60 6.31
CA SER A 397 11.47 12.20 5.31
C SER A 397 12.34 11.05 5.82
N HIS A 398 12.45 10.00 5.01
CA HIS A 398 13.26 8.81 5.30
C HIS A 398 14.76 9.06 5.13
#